data_AF-A0A964ZDG8-F1
#
_entry.id   AF-A0A964ZDG8-F1
#
_cell.length_a   1.000
_cell.length_b   1.000
_cell.length_c   1.000
_cell.angle_alpha   90.00
_cell.angle_beta   90.00
_cell.angle_gamma   90.00
#
_symmetry.space_group_name_H-M   'P 1'
#
loop_
_entity.id
_entity.type
_entity.pdbx_description
1 polymer ?
#
loop_
_entity_poly.entity_id
_entity_poly.type
_entity_poly.pdbx_seq_one_letter_code
_entity_poly.pdbx_strand_id
1 'polypeptide(L)'
;MMRITVLCLLTAFLFGCGDKKSELPDMGGDDGRAVAELVEEMSDATSNTKKLNKLFANGSKPPELSKLKGCMFYIVGKPTVSGTSAEAKVKIDKGAQSSEKDWTFEKVGDKWKIKTAPL
;
A
#
# COMPACT_ATOMS: atom_id res chain seq x y z
N MET A 1 -26.37 -61.02 31.45
CA MET A 1 -25.09 -60.87 32.17
C MET A 1 -24.47 -59.53 31.78
N MET A 2 -24.28 -58.68 32.79
CA MET A 2 -23.70 -57.34 32.72
C MET A 2 -22.17 -57.43 32.71
N ARG A 3 -21.49 -56.70 31.83
CA ARG A 3 -20.09 -56.31 32.01
C ARG A 3 -19.89 -54.88 31.52
N ILE A 4 -19.82 -53.99 32.51
CA ILE A 4 -19.37 -52.59 32.44
C ILE A 4 -17.85 -52.61 32.39
N THR A 5 -17.22 -51.91 31.43
CA THR A 5 -15.81 -51.49 31.56
C THR A 5 -15.51 -50.25 30.71
N VAL A 6 -15.38 -49.11 31.40
CA VAL A 6 -14.31 -48.08 31.27
C VAL A 6 -14.18 -47.29 29.95
N LEU A 7 -14.64 -46.03 30.05
CA LEU A 7 -13.88 -44.78 29.86
C LEU A 7 -12.82 -44.74 28.74
N CYS A 8 -13.08 -43.96 27.68
CA CYS A 8 -12.01 -43.23 27.01
C CYS A 8 -12.52 -41.87 26.52
N LEU A 9 -12.08 -40.86 27.25
CA LEU A 9 -12.20 -39.43 27.00
C LEU A 9 -11.64 -39.12 25.60
N LEU A 10 -12.49 -38.86 24.60
CA LEU A 10 -12.04 -38.34 23.30
C LEU A 10 -12.09 -36.82 23.34
N THR A 11 -10.96 -36.30 23.79
CA THR A 11 -10.56 -34.91 23.88
C THR A 11 -10.71 -34.22 22.53
N ALA A 12 -11.37 -33.07 22.57
CA ALA A 12 -11.57 -32.14 21.48
C ALA A 12 -10.24 -31.73 20.82
N PHE A 13 -10.05 -32.14 19.56
CA PHE A 13 -9.10 -31.49 18.65
C PHE A 13 -9.86 -30.46 17.80
N LEU A 14 -10.26 -29.36 18.43
CA LEU A 14 -10.51 -28.13 17.70
C LEU A 14 -9.15 -27.47 17.49
N PHE A 15 -8.46 -27.85 16.40
CA PHE A 15 -7.44 -27.00 15.81
C PHE A 15 -8.13 -25.78 15.18
N GLY A 16 -8.62 -24.87 16.04
CA GLY A 16 -8.85 -23.50 15.66
C GLY A 16 -7.48 -22.86 15.46
N CYS A 17 -6.95 -22.95 14.24
CA CYS A 17 -5.88 -22.08 13.82
C CYS A 17 -6.46 -20.67 13.91
N GLY A 18 -6.09 -19.95 14.98
CA GLY A 18 -6.52 -18.58 15.19
C GLY A 18 -5.97 -17.73 14.07
N ASP A 19 -6.79 -17.51 13.04
CA ASP A 19 -6.69 -16.39 12.11
C ASP A 19 -6.77 -15.10 12.93
N LYS A 20 -5.63 -14.73 13.54
CA LYS A 20 -5.40 -13.35 13.90
C LYS A 20 -5.31 -12.62 12.57
N LYS A 21 -6.46 -12.16 12.07
CA LYS A 21 -6.51 -11.08 11.08
C LYS A 21 -5.66 -9.97 11.69
N SER A 22 -4.40 -9.87 11.26
CA SER A 22 -3.62 -8.67 11.44
C SER A 22 -4.45 -7.60 10.75
N GLU A 23 -5.16 -6.78 11.53
CA GLU A 23 -5.86 -5.63 10.99
C GLU A 23 -4.78 -4.80 10.30
N LEU A 24 -4.84 -4.78 8.97
CA LEU A 24 -3.96 -3.92 8.18
C LEU A 24 -4.14 -2.48 8.70
N PRO A 25 -3.09 -1.65 8.68
CA PRO A 25 -3.21 -0.26 9.08
C PRO A 25 -4.40 0.43 8.39
N ASP A 26 -5.18 1.22 9.13
CA ASP A 26 -6.26 2.02 8.53
C ASP A 26 -5.68 3.08 7.59
N MET A 27 -5.82 2.84 6.28
CA MET A 27 -5.40 3.76 5.23
C MET A 27 -6.52 4.67 4.75
N GLY A 28 -7.67 4.74 5.43
CA GLY A 28 -8.80 5.59 5.00
C GLY A 28 -9.72 4.88 4.00
N GLY A 29 -9.96 3.58 4.22
CA GLY A 29 -10.77 2.75 3.33
C GLY A 29 -10.04 2.29 2.07
N ASP A 30 -10.80 1.79 1.10
CA ASP A 30 -10.22 1.16 -0.10
C ASP A 30 -9.49 2.16 -1.01
N ASP A 31 -10.00 3.38 -1.15
CA ASP A 31 -9.34 4.41 -1.96
C ASP A 31 -8.01 4.85 -1.35
N GLY A 32 -7.96 5.05 -0.04
CA GLY A 32 -6.70 5.41 0.62
C GLY A 32 -5.68 4.26 0.62
N ARG A 33 -6.14 3.00 0.71
CA ARG A 33 -5.27 1.83 0.47
C ARG A 33 -4.73 1.79 -0.96
N ALA A 34 -5.56 2.04 -1.96
CA ALA A 34 -5.12 2.09 -3.36
C ALA A 34 -4.11 3.22 -3.63
N VAL A 35 -4.24 4.36 -2.94
CA VAL A 35 -3.24 5.44 -2.98
C VAL A 35 -1.92 4.99 -2.33
N ALA A 36 -1.97 4.26 -1.21
CA ALA A 36 -0.77 3.70 -0.57
C ALA A 36 -0.05 2.68 -1.48
N GLU A 37 -0.79 1.74 -2.07
CA GLU A 37 -0.26 0.77 -3.04
C GLU A 37 0.38 1.47 -4.25
N LEU A 38 -0.23 2.55 -4.76
CA LEU A 38 0.33 3.34 -5.87
C LEU A 38 1.68 3.99 -5.53
N VAL A 39 1.89 4.41 -4.27
CA VAL A 39 3.17 4.94 -3.81
C VAL A 39 4.21 3.83 -3.68
N GLU A 40 3.82 2.63 -3.28
CA GLU A 40 4.72 1.46 -3.28
C GLU A 40 5.11 1.06 -4.71
N GLU A 41 4.15 1.02 -5.64
CA GLU A 41 4.39 0.74 -7.07
C GLU A 41 5.38 1.74 -7.69
N MET A 42 5.43 2.97 -7.20
CA MET A 42 6.41 3.98 -7.65
C MET A 42 7.85 3.53 -7.40
N SER A 43 8.13 2.86 -6.28
CA SER A 43 9.45 2.31 -5.96
C SER A 43 9.88 1.26 -6.99
N ASP A 44 8.96 0.39 -7.39
CA ASP A 44 9.20 -0.63 -8.43
C ASP A 44 9.37 -0.02 -9.83
N ALA A 45 8.72 1.12 -10.07
CA ALA A 45 8.76 1.81 -11.35
C ALA A 45 10.05 2.62 -11.60
N THR A 46 10.87 2.84 -10.56
CA THR A 46 12.11 3.64 -10.65
C THR A 46 13.16 3.13 -11.64
N SER A 47 13.02 1.90 -12.12
CA SER A 47 13.89 1.27 -13.12
C SER A 47 13.24 1.09 -14.50
N ASN A 48 11.98 1.51 -14.68
CA ASN A 48 11.21 1.24 -15.89
C ASN A 48 10.33 2.42 -16.31
N THR A 49 10.74 3.14 -17.35
CA THR A 49 10.05 4.34 -17.85
C THR A 49 8.60 4.07 -18.22
N LYS A 50 8.31 2.91 -18.80
CA LYS A 50 6.94 2.55 -19.23
C LYS A 50 6.04 2.31 -18.03
N LYS A 51 6.54 1.66 -16.97
CA LYS A 51 5.80 1.50 -15.71
C LYS A 51 5.62 2.86 -15.04
N LEU A 52 6.69 3.65 -14.93
CA LEU A 52 6.66 4.97 -14.33
C LEU A 52 5.59 5.86 -14.97
N ASN A 53 5.64 6.02 -16.29
CA ASN A 53 4.68 6.86 -17.01
C ASN A 53 3.23 6.38 -16.85
N LYS A 54 3.00 5.08 -16.62
CA LYS A 54 1.65 4.56 -16.37
C LYS A 54 1.09 4.91 -15.00
N LEU A 55 1.94 5.25 -14.02
CA LEU A 55 1.48 5.62 -12.67
C LEU A 55 0.95 7.05 -12.62
N PHE A 56 1.40 7.91 -13.53
CA PHE A 56 1.01 9.31 -13.59
C PHE A 56 -0.27 9.51 -14.40
N ALA A 57 -1.02 10.54 -14.04
CA ALA A 57 -2.20 10.94 -14.79
C ALA A 57 -1.83 11.63 -16.11
N ASN A 58 -2.80 11.71 -17.03
CA ASN A 58 -2.58 12.40 -18.30
C ASN A 58 -2.29 13.88 -18.08
N GLY A 59 -1.24 14.41 -18.70
CA GLY A 59 -0.84 15.82 -18.55
C GLY A 59 0.05 16.08 -17.34
N SER A 60 0.20 15.13 -16.42
CA SER A 60 1.23 15.21 -15.38
C SER A 60 2.63 15.07 -15.99
N LYS A 61 3.64 15.55 -15.26
CA LYS A 61 5.05 15.46 -15.65
C LYS A 61 5.78 14.46 -14.74
N PRO A 62 5.92 13.18 -15.15
CA PRO A 62 6.71 12.22 -14.42
C PRO A 62 8.16 12.70 -14.26
N PRO A 63 8.81 12.42 -13.13
CA PRO A 63 10.23 12.69 -12.96
C PRO A 63 11.09 11.80 -13.87
N GLU A 64 12.32 12.24 -14.14
CA GLU A 64 13.28 11.43 -14.91
C GLU A 64 13.80 10.26 -14.06
N LEU A 65 13.93 9.07 -14.64
CA LEU A 65 14.44 7.88 -13.94
C LEU A 65 15.81 8.09 -13.28
N SER A 66 16.68 8.89 -13.91
CA SER A 66 18.00 9.23 -13.37
C SER A 66 17.93 9.88 -11.98
N LYS A 67 16.87 10.65 -11.70
CA LYS A 67 16.63 11.31 -10.42
C LYS A 67 16.07 10.36 -9.36
N LEU A 68 15.37 9.32 -9.81
CA LEU A 68 14.74 8.31 -8.95
C LEU A 68 15.67 7.15 -8.56
N LYS A 69 16.85 7.05 -9.18
CA LYS A 69 17.77 5.93 -8.92
C LYS A 69 18.14 5.86 -7.44
N GLY A 70 17.84 4.72 -6.83
CA GLY A 70 18.10 4.45 -5.42
C GLY A 70 17.11 5.11 -4.46
N CYS A 71 16.03 5.71 -4.96
CA CYS A 71 14.94 6.21 -4.13
C CYS A 71 13.95 5.08 -3.83
N MET A 72 13.47 5.04 -2.59
CA MET A 72 12.31 4.29 -2.14
C MET A 72 11.24 5.27 -1.67
N PHE A 73 9.98 4.94 -1.92
CA PHE A 73 8.84 5.80 -1.60
C PHE A 73 7.91 5.10 -0.61
N TYR A 74 7.50 5.83 0.43
CA TYR A 74 6.62 5.31 1.47
C TYR A 74 5.55 6.34 1.82
N ILE A 75 4.32 5.88 2.05
CA ILE A 75 3.30 6.74 2.65
C ILE A 75 3.61 7.00 4.12
N VAL A 76 3.44 8.27 4.53
CA VAL A 76 3.53 8.72 5.90
C VAL A 76 2.13 9.09 6.38
N GLY A 77 1.62 8.30 7.33
CA GLY A 77 0.28 8.48 7.87
C GLY A 77 -0.82 8.07 6.90
N LYS A 78 -2.02 8.57 7.13
CA LYS A 78 -3.21 8.22 6.36
C LYS A 78 -3.44 9.22 5.21
N PRO A 79 -3.64 8.76 3.96
CA PRO A 79 -4.08 9.62 2.86
C PRO A 79 -5.42 10.31 3.17
N THR A 80 -5.56 11.55 2.72
CA THR A 80 -6.85 12.27 2.75
C THR A 80 -7.51 12.12 1.38
N VAL A 81 -8.63 11.42 1.30
CA VAL A 81 -9.38 11.19 0.06
C VAL A 81 -10.64 12.06 0.02
N SER A 82 -10.89 12.74 -1.10
CA SER A 82 -12.06 13.57 -1.35
C SER A 82 -12.63 13.29 -2.74
N GLY A 83 -13.50 12.27 -2.84
CA GLY A 83 -14.11 11.87 -4.11
C GLY A 83 -13.07 11.33 -5.09
N THR A 84 -12.75 12.12 -6.13
CA THR A 84 -11.78 11.73 -7.17
C THR A 84 -10.39 12.33 -6.97
N SER A 85 -10.14 13.03 -5.87
CA SER A 85 -8.81 13.53 -5.49
C SER A 85 -8.34 12.93 -4.17
N ALA A 86 -7.03 12.83 -4.01
CA ALA A 86 -6.43 12.48 -2.73
C ALA A 86 -5.10 13.22 -2.53
N GLU A 87 -4.73 13.38 -1.26
CA GLU A 87 -3.45 13.93 -0.83
C GLU A 87 -2.79 12.98 0.15
N ALA A 88 -1.49 12.80 0.04
CA ALA A 88 -0.73 12.03 1.01
C ALA A 88 0.68 12.58 1.17
N LYS A 89 1.21 12.45 2.38
CA LYS A 89 2.62 12.70 2.65
C LYS A 89 3.41 11.47 2.25
N VAL A 90 4.42 11.66 1.41
CA VAL A 90 5.29 10.61 0.91
C VAL A 90 6.72 10.86 1.39
N LYS A 91 7.28 9.88 2.09
CA LYS A 91 8.71 9.84 2.42
C LYS A 91 9.47 9.31 1.22
N ILE A 92 10.48 10.06 0.81
CA ILE A 92 11.43 9.71 -0.24
C ILE A 92 12.74 9.38 0.48
N ASP A 93 13.12 8.11 0.44
CA ASP A 93 14.31 7.61 1.10
C ASP A 93 15.38 7.27 0.06
N LYS A 94 16.57 7.85 0.21
CA LYS A 94 17.75 7.60 -0.64
C LYS A 94 18.94 7.15 0.21
N GLY A 95 18.67 6.28 1.19
CA GLY A 95 19.68 5.73 2.10
C GLY A 95 20.04 6.73 3.21
N ALA A 96 21.15 7.45 3.05
CA ALA A 96 21.62 8.40 4.07
C ALA A 96 20.80 9.70 4.12
N GLN A 97 19.90 9.91 3.16
CA GLN A 97 19.07 11.10 3.04
C GLN A 97 17.60 10.67 2.92
N SER A 98 16.73 11.34 3.68
CA SER A 98 15.29 11.21 3.50
C SER A 98 14.60 12.57 3.55
N SER A 99 13.58 12.74 2.72
CA SER A 99 12.69 13.90 2.73
C SER A 99 11.23 13.45 2.78
N GLU A 100 10.35 14.30 3.29
CA GLU A 100 8.91 14.09 3.21
C GLU A 100 8.29 15.18 2.34
N LYS A 101 7.39 14.77 1.45
CA LYS A 101 6.80 15.64 0.43
C LYS A 101 5.31 15.35 0.32
N ASP A 102 4.51 16.40 0.16
CA ASP A 102 3.08 16.23 -0.09
C ASP A 102 2.86 15.95 -1.57
N TRP A 103 2.19 14.83 -1.84
CA TRP A 103 1.83 14.36 -3.17
C TRP A 103 0.33 14.47 -3.36
N THR A 104 -0.07 14.71 -4.60
CA THR A 104 -1.48 14.73 -4.98
C THR A 104 -1.78 13.63 -5.99
N PHE A 105 -2.97 13.07 -5.87
CA PHE A 105 -3.45 11.95 -6.66
C PHE A 105 -4.83 12.28 -7.23
N GLU A 106 -5.13 11.68 -8.37
CA GLU A 106 -6.46 11.77 -8.96
C GLU A 106 -6.92 10.41 -9.50
N LYS A 107 -8.23 10.19 -9.42
CA LYS A 107 -8.89 8.98 -9.90
C LYS A 107 -9.26 9.17 -11.37
N VAL A 108 -8.66 8.35 -12.24
CA VAL A 108 -8.89 8.35 -13.69
C VAL A 108 -9.62 7.06 -14.06
N GLY A 109 -10.93 7.16 -14.28
CA GLY A 109 -11.80 5.99 -14.34
C GLY A 109 -11.85 5.30 -12.98
N ASP A 110 -11.52 4.01 -12.94
CA ASP A 110 -11.52 3.22 -11.69
C ASP A 110 -10.13 3.11 -11.03
N LYS A 111 -9.13 3.85 -11.51
CA LYS A 111 -7.75 3.73 -11.03
C LYS A 111 -7.21 5.07 -10.51
N TRP A 112 -6.53 5.01 -9.37
CA TRP A 112 -5.74 6.14 -8.88
C TRP A 112 -4.48 6.34 -9.72
N LYS A 113 -4.10 7.61 -9.87
CA LYS A 113 -2.91 8.07 -10.58
C LYS A 113 -2.23 9.20 -9.82
N ILE A 114 -0.91 9.28 -9.96
CA ILE A 114 -0.10 10.37 -9.41
C ILE A 114 -0.34 11.61 -10.26
N LYS A 115 -0.83 12.67 -9.63
CA LYS A 115 -1.03 13.98 -10.28
C LYS A 115 0.22 14.85 -10.12
N THR A 116 0.71 15.00 -8.89
CA THR A 116 1.91 15.79 -8.56
C THR A 116 2.77 15.05 -7.54
N ALA A 117 4.06 14.90 -7.85
CA ALA A 117 5.04 14.18 -7.05
C ALA A 117 6.38 14.94 -6.98
N PRO A 118 6.50 15.95 -6.11
CA PRO A 118 7.77 16.63 -5.91
C PRO A 118 8.78 15.68 -5.27
N LEU A 119 10.04 15.79 -5.69
CA LEU A 119 11.20 15.04 -5.15
C LEU A 119 11.93 15.85 -4.06
#